data_AF-A0A965N8P8-F1
#
_entry.id   AF-A0A965N8P8-F1
#
_cell.length_a   1.000
_cell.length_b   1.000
_cell.length_c   1.000
_cell.angle_alpha   90.00
_cell.angle_beta   90.00
_cell.angle_gamma   90.00
#
_symmetry.space_group_name_H-M   'P 1'
#
loop_
_entity.id
_entity.type
_entity.pdbx_description
1 polymer ?
#
loop_
_entity_poly.entity_id
_entity_poly.type
_entity_poly.pdbx_seq_one_letter_code
_entity_poly.pdbx_strand_id
1 'polypeptide(L)'
;FALGCIQSQSCHTGACPTGVATQDPDRQKALVVADKTERVWRFHQHTLEALQELVQAAGLMHPGQISASHIVRRSGEGVKPLANSLPFVAEGSILSAERGEAEWPYDVFRSFWPHSSAESFQLDMDLKRVVAVGRASRSASPAVFMMQPADSAKA
;
A
#
# COMPACT_ATOMS: atom_id res chain seq x y z
N PHE A 1 -18.79 8.19 5.99
CA PHE A 1 -19.41 9.32 6.71
C PHE A 1 -20.26 10.20 5.80
N ALA A 2 -19.74 10.73 4.68
CA ALA A 2 -20.44 11.67 3.79
C ALA A 2 -21.86 11.26 3.35
N LEU A 3 -22.07 9.97 3.04
CA LEU A 3 -23.39 9.43 2.69
C LEU A 3 -24.40 9.51 3.85
N GLY A 4 -23.94 9.45 5.11
CA GLY A 4 -24.81 9.58 6.28
C GLY A 4 -24.49 8.66 7.46
N CYS A 5 -23.47 7.81 7.42
CA CYS A 5 -23.12 6.97 8.59
C CYS A 5 -22.76 7.83 9.81
N ILE A 6 -23.44 7.60 10.93
CA ILE A 6 -23.23 8.24 12.23
C ILE A 6 -22.54 7.32 13.26
N GLN A 7 -21.93 6.22 12.79
CA GLN A 7 -21.21 5.26 13.64
C GLN A 7 -22.05 4.64 14.76
N SER A 8 -23.32 4.31 14.49
CA SER A 8 -24.22 3.64 15.46
C SER A 8 -23.84 2.19 15.75
N GLN A 9 -22.95 1.60 14.96
CA GLN A 9 -22.47 0.20 15.09
C GLN A 9 -23.57 -0.88 15.00
N SER A 10 -24.75 -0.53 14.48
CA SER A 10 -25.89 -1.44 14.28
C SER A 10 -25.97 -2.03 12.86
N CYS A 11 -24.90 -1.94 12.07
CA CYS A 11 -24.94 -2.28 10.65
C CYS A 11 -25.33 -3.75 10.37
N HIS A 12 -24.86 -4.68 11.20
CA HIS A 12 -25.10 -6.11 11.05
C HIS A 12 -26.52 -6.56 11.43
N THR A 13 -27.27 -5.74 12.19
CA THR A 13 -28.62 -6.09 12.64
C THR A 13 -29.70 -5.68 11.64
N GLY A 14 -29.34 -4.95 10.59
CA GLY A 14 -30.29 -4.32 9.68
C GLY A 14 -31.01 -3.10 10.27
N ALA A 15 -30.74 -2.71 11.52
CA ALA A 15 -31.37 -1.56 12.19
C ALA A 15 -30.56 -0.27 12.05
N CYS A 16 -29.94 -0.03 10.88
CA CYS A 16 -29.21 1.21 10.63
C CYS A 16 -30.18 2.42 10.69
N PRO A 17 -29.95 3.40 11.59
CA PRO A 17 -30.87 4.51 11.78
C PRO A 17 -30.86 5.52 10.62
N THR A 18 -29.81 5.50 9.80
CA THR A 18 -29.63 6.44 8.69
C THR A 18 -29.96 5.83 7.33
N GLY A 19 -30.53 4.61 7.30
CA GLY A 19 -30.95 3.96 6.06
C GLY A 19 -29.82 3.43 5.18
N VAL A 20 -28.55 3.55 5.61
CA VAL A 20 -27.39 3.17 4.78
C VAL A 20 -27.19 1.66 4.72
N ALA A 21 -27.24 0.98 5.87
CA ALA A 21 -27.01 -0.46 6.00
C ALA A 21 -28.27 -1.16 6.52
N THR A 22 -29.30 -1.24 5.70
CA THR A 22 -30.59 -1.85 6.04
C THR A 22 -31.32 -2.36 4.80
N GLN A 23 -32.10 -3.43 4.97
CA GLN A 23 -33.05 -3.93 3.97
C GLN A 23 -34.50 -3.54 4.29
N ASP A 24 -34.72 -2.80 5.39
CA ASP A 24 -36.02 -2.29 5.81
C ASP A 24 -36.41 -1.08 4.93
N PRO A 25 -37.49 -1.17 4.12
CA PRO A 25 -37.91 -0.10 3.22
C PRO A 25 -38.25 1.21 3.94
N ASP A 26 -38.74 1.15 5.18
CA ASP A 26 -39.07 2.35 5.94
C ASP A 26 -37.82 3.10 6.40
N ARG A 27 -36.77 2.36 6.76
CA ARG A 27 -35.47 2.95 7.13
C ARG A 27 -34.72 3.49 5.93
N GLN A 28 -34.85 2.85 4.76
CA GLN A 28 -34.22 3.33 3.52
C GLN A 28 -34.71 4.73 3.10
N LYS A 29 -35.92 5.14 3.51
CA LYS A 29 -36.45 6.50 3.27
C LYS A 29 -35.58 7.60 3.89
N ALA A 30 -34.77 7.28 4.91
CA ALA A 30 -33.80 8.22 5.46
C ALA A 30 -32.67 8.58 4.48
N LEU A 31 -32.44 7.76 3.45
CA LEU A 31 -31.45 7.99 2.40
C LEU A 31 -32.04 8.86 1.28
N VAL A 32 -32.18 10.16 1.55
CA VAL A 32 -32.67 11.14 0.56
C VAL A 32 -31.60 11.38 -0.53
N VAL A 33 -31.72 10.68 -1.67
CA VAL A 33 -30.70 10.63 -2.73
C VAL A 33 -30.23 12.02 -3.17
N ALA A 34 -31.15 12.95 -3.43
CA ALA A 34 -30.80 14.29 -3.91
C ALA A 34 -29.87 15.06 -2.94
N ASP A 35 -30.10 14.95 -1.62
CA ASP A 35 -29.23 15.55 -0.59
C ASP A 35 -27.91 14.77 -0.46
N LYS A 36 -27.98 13.44 -0.36
CA LYS A 36 -26.79 12.63 -0.07
C LYS A 36 -25.79 12.63 -1.22
N THR A 37 -26.25 12.71 -2.47
CA THR A 37 -25.37 12.80 -3.64
C THR A 37 -24.51 14.06 -3.61
N GLU A 38 -25.10 15.22 -3.30
CA GLU A 38 -24.38 16.49 -3.20
C GLU A 38 -23.31 16.44 -2.08
N ARG A 39 -23.64 15.85 -0.94
CA ARG A 39 -22.69 15.66 0.17
C ARG A 39 -21.52 14.76 -0.21
N VAL A 40 -21.78 13.68 -0.95
CA VAL A 40 -20.72 12.79 -1.44
C VAL A 40 -19.87 13.49 -2.49
N TRP A 41 -20.47 14.26 -3.40
CA TRP A 41 -19.76 15.05 -4.40
C TRP A 41 -18.81 16.05 -3.75
N ARG A 42 -19.29 16.88 -2.80
CA ARG A 42 -18.44 17.83 -2.05
C ARG A 42 -17.32 17.14 -1.29
N PHE A 43 -17.63 16.03 -0.61
CA PHE A 43 -16.61 15.26 0.10
C PHE A 43 -15.49 14.80 -0.84
N HIS A 44 -15.84 14.31 -2.04
CA HIS A 44 -14.85 13.90 -3.02
C HIS A 44 -14.03 15.10 -3.54
N GLN A 45 -14.68 16.22 -3.89
CA GLN A 45 -13.98 17.43 -4.34
C GLN A 45 -12.98 17.94 -3.30
N HIS A 46 -13.40 18.08 -2.03
CA HIS A 46 -12.50 18.51 -0.96
C HIS A 46 -11.39 17.50 -0.67
N THR A 47 -11.62 16.20 -0.90
CA THR A 47 -10.56 15.19 -0.80
C THR A 47 -9.51 15.38 -1.90
N LEU A 48 -9.92 15.73 -3.13
CA LEU A 48 -9.01 16.02 -4.22
C LEU A 48 -8.23 17.31 -3.98
N GLU A 49 -8.88 18.36 -3.47
CA GLU A 49 -8.24 19.62 -3.08
C GLU A 49 -7.17 19.37 -2.00
N ALA A 50 -7.51 18.65 -0.92
CA ALA A 50 -6.54 18.33 0.13
C ALA A 50 -5.37 17.46 -0.39
N LEU A 51 -5.64 16.52 -1.29
CA LEU A 51 -4.58 15.74 -1.94
C LEU A 51 -3.66 16.64 -2.76
N GLN A 52 -4.22 17.59 -3.53
CA GLN A 52 -3.44 18.54 -4.31
C GLN A 52 -2.54 19.40 -3.42
N GLU A 53 -3.06 19.93 -2.32
CA GLU A 53 -2.28 20.71 -1.34
C GLU A 53 -1.10 19.91 -0.79
N LEU A 54 -1.32 18.65 -0.42
CA LEU A 54 -0.25 17.77 0.07
C LEU A 54 0.81 17.47 -1.00
N VAL A 55 0.39 17.22 -2.24
CA VAL A 55 1.28 16.96 -3.39
C VAL A 55 2.15 18.19 -3.66
N GLN A 56 1.56 19.38 -3.67
CA GLN A 56 2.28 20.64 -3.87
C GLN A 56 3.21 20.97 -2.70
N ALA A 57 2.77 20.74 -1.46
CA ALA A 57 3.60 20.93 -0.27
C ALA A 57 4.82 19.99 -0.25
N ALA A 58 4.69 18.80 -0.85
CA ALA A 58 5.81 17.88 -1.08
C ALA A 58 6.72 18.27 -2.26
N GLY A 59 6.40 19.35 -2.99
CA GLY A 59 7.17 19.81 -4.15
C GLY A 59 6.91 18.99 -5.43
N LEU A 60 5.79 18.29 -5.50
CA LEU A 60 5.43 17.40 -6.60
C LEU A 60 4.34 18.02 -7.49
N MET A 61 4.30 17.59 -8.74
CA MET A 61 3.32 18.06 -9.74
C MET A 61 2.15 17.09 -9.92
N HIS A 62 2.32 15.83 -9.55
CA HIS A 62 1.29 14.79 -9.69
C HIS A 62 1.38 13.77 -8.54
N PRO A 63 0.26 13.28 -7.99
CA PRO A 63 0.27 12.28 -6.90
C PRO A 63 1.01 10.99 -7.25
N GLY A 64 1.08 10.63 -8.54
CA GLY A 64 1.87 9.48 -9.01
C GLY A 64 3.39 9.62 -8.83
N GLN A 65 3.89 10.81 -8.49
CA GLN A 65 5.31 11.05 -8.18
C GLN A 65 5.64 10.79 -6.70
N ILE A 66 4.63 10.53 -5.85
CA ILE A 66 4.84 10.20 -4.44
C ILE A 66 5.56 8.86 -4.36
N SER A 67 6.84 8.91 -4.00
CA SER A 67 7.65 7.76 -3.62
C SER A 67 7.75 7.58 -2.10
N ALA A 68 8.23 6.42 -1.65
CA ALA A 68 8.47 6.13 -0.24
C ALA A 68 9.45 7.10 0.44
N SER A 69 10.25 7.85 -0.32
CA SER A 69 11.14 8.88 0.21
C SER A 69 10.37 10.09 0.76
N HIS A 70 9.15 10.33 0.30
CA HIS A 70 8.29 11.43 0.76
C HIS A 70 7.50 11.09 2.02
N ILE A 71 7.46 9.81 2.42
CA ILE A 71 6.67 9.35 3.56
C ILE A 71 7.61 9.11 4.74
N VAL A 72 7.38 9.82 5.85
CA VAL A 72 8.15 9.64 7.08
C VAL A 72 7.34 8.81 8.07
N ARG A 73 7.93 7.72 8.58
CA ARG A 73 7.30 6.84 9.56
C ARG A 73 8.02 6.95 10.90
N ARG A 74 7.23 7.11 11.96
CA ARG A 74 7.68 6.92 13.35
C ARG A 74 7.43 5.47 13.78
N SER A 75 8.44 4.82 14.32
CA SER A 75 8.38 3.49 14.93
C SER A 75 9.09 3.50 16.27
N GLY A 76 9.12 2.34 16.96
CA GLY A 76 9.93 2.18 18.17
C GLY A 76 11.43 2.40 17.96
N GLU A 77 11.90 2.33 16.71
CA GLU A 77 13.30 2.55 16.32
C GLU A 77 13.60 4.02 15.93
N GLY A 78 12.63 4.92 16.10
CA GLY A 78 12.77 6.33 15.77
C GLY A 78 11.96 6.78 14.55
N VAL A 79 12.39 7.89 13.95
CA VAL A 79 11.73 8.52 12.80
C VAL A 79 12.61 8.35 11.58
N LYS A 80 12.11 7.66 10.56
CA LYS A 80 12.86 7.36 9.33
C LYS A 80 11.96 7.50 8.10
N PRO A 81 12.50 7.88 6.92
CA PRO A 81 11.78 7.74 5.67
C PRO A 81 11.35 6.30 5.44
N LEU A 82 10.17 6.10 4.83
CA LEU A 82 9.63 4.78 4.53
C LEU A 82 10.53 4.01 3.57
N ALA A 83 11.24 4.71 2.68
CA ALA A 83 12.25 4.14 1.79
C ALA A 83 13.34 3.34 2.54
N ASN A 84 13.63 3.67 3.80
CA ASN A 84 14.64 2.95 4.58
C ASN A 84 14.12 1.63 5.16
N SER A 85 12.80 1.40 5.10
CA SER A 85 12.14 0.24 5.72
C SER A 85 11.57 -0.74 4.69
N LEU A 86 11.47 -0.33 3.42
CA LEU A 86 10.90 -1.17 2.37
C LEU A 86 12.01 -1.77 1.48
N PRO A 87 11.91 -3.05 1.12
CA PRO A 87 12.74 -3.62 0.07
C PRO A 87 12.29 -3.06 -1.29
N PHE A 88 13.22 -2.52 -2.07
CA PHE A 88 12.98 -2.09 -3.44
C PHE A 88 13.59 -3.12 -4.39
N VAL A 89 12.76 -3.59 -5.32
CA VAL A 89 13.13 -4.62 -6.29
C VAL A 89 13.06 -3.97 -7.67
N ALA A 90 14.16 -4.06 -8.42
CA ALA A 90 14.17 -3.58 -9.80
C ALA A 90 13.25 -4.45 -10.67
N GLU A 91 12.66 -3.85 -11.70
CA GLU A 91 11.81 -4.60 -12.63
C GLU A 91 12.58 -5.79 -13.23
N GLY A 92 11.94 -6.95 -13.27
CA GLY A 92 12.52 -8.17 -13.82
C GLY A 92 13.63 -8.83 -12.98
N SER A 93 14.13 -8.21 -11.90
CA SER A 93 15.30 -8.73 -11.18
C SER A 93 15.05 -10.10 -10.53
N ILE A 94 13.82 -10.37 -10.09
CA ILE A 94 13.44 -11.68 -9.56
C ILE A 94 13.44 -12.74 -10.67
N LEU A 95 12.89 -12.42 -11.84
CA LEU A 95 12.84 -13.34 -12.98
C LEU A 95 14.24 -13.65 -13.53
N SER A 96 15.12 -12.64 -13.59
CA SER A 96 16.52 -12.86 -13.97
C SER A 96 17.27 -13.72 -12.94
N ALA A 97 16.99 -13.55 -11.63
CA ALA A 97 17.57 -14.38 -10.59
C ALA A 97 17.08 -15.85 -10.67
N GLU A 98 15.80 -16.05 -10.97
CA GLU A 98 15.22 -17.38 -11.20
C GLU A 98 15.88 -18.10 -12.40
N ARG A 99 16.17 -17.37 -13.48
CA ARG A 99 16.89 -17.90 -14.65
C ARG A 99 18.40 -18.08 -14.41
N GLY A 100 18.93 -17.69 -13.26
CA GLY A 100 20.36 -17.74 -12.93
C GLY A 100 21.20 -16.69 -13.66
N GLU A 101 20.57 -15.65 -14.22
CA GLU A 101 21.23 -14.55 -14.94
C GLU A 101 21.71 -13.44 -13.99
N ALA A 102 21.16 -13.38 -12.77
CA ALA A 102 21.46 -12.37 -11.76
C ALA A 102 21.37 -12.96 -10.35
N GLU A 103 21.86 -12.21 -9.35
CA GLU A 103 21.68 -12.57 -7.94
C GLU A 103 20.26 -12.23 -7.45
N TRP A 104 19.78 -12.98 -6.44
CA TRP A 104 18.50 -12.70 -5.79
C TRP A 104 18.55 -11.36 -5.05
N PRO A 105 17.59 -10.43 -5.28
CA PRO A 105 17.60 -9.11 -4.65
C PRO A 105 17.53 -9.16 -3.11
N TYR A 106 16.82 -10.14 -2.57
CA TYR A 106 16.67 -10.38 -1.13
C TYR A 106 16.50 -11.88 -0.85
N ASP A 107 16.99 -12.34 0.32
CA ASP A 107 16.90 -13.75 0.75
C ASP A 107 15.46 -14.28 0.83
N VAL A 108 14.50 -13.40 1.11
CA VAL A 108 13.08 -13.76 1.12
C VAL A 108 12.63 -14.27 -0.25
N PHE A 109 13.06 -13.62 -1.34
CA PHE A 109 12.70 -14.08 -2.68
C PHE A 109 13.41 -15.39 -3.02
N ARG A 110 14.70 -15.52 -2.68
CA ARG A 110 15.43 -16.78 -2.86
C ARG A 110 14.76 -17.97 -2.16
N SER A 111 14.19 -17.73 -0.98
CA SER A 111 13.63 -18.78 -0.13
C SER A 111 12.19 -19.16 -0.50
N PHE A 112 11.38 -18.20 -0.94
CA PHE A 112 9.93 -18.39 -1.14
C PHE A 112 9.50 -18.36 -2.61
N TRP A 113 10.23 -17.67 -3.49
CA TRP A 113 9.86 -17.55 -4.91
C TRP A 113 9.78 -18.90 -5.64
N PRO A 114 10.75 -19.84 -5.48
CA PRO A 114 10.71 -21.13 -6.19
C PRO A 114 9.50 -22.02 -5.85
N HIS A 115 8.75 -21.64 -4.82
CA HIS A 115 7.59 -22.38 -4.32
C HIS A 115 6.30 -21.57 -4.41
N SER A 116 6.37 -20.41 -5.06
CA SER A 116 5.22 -19.57 -5.37
C SER A 116 4.64 -19.99 -6.72
N SER A 117 3.31 -20.06 -6.83
CA SER A 117 2.60 -20.37 -8.07
C SER A 117 1.55 -19.30 -8.34
N ALA A 118 1.37 -18.93 -9.61
CA ALA A 118 0.29 -18.03 -10.02
C ALA A 118 -1.08 -18.74 -10.04
N GLU A 119 -1.05 -20.07 -10.11
CA GLU A 119 -2.21 -20.95 -10.24
C GLU A 119 -2.78 -21.40 -8.89
N SER A 120 -2.05 -21.17 -7.79
CA SER A 120 -2.45 -21.61 -6.46
C SER A 120 -2.00 -20.65 -5.36
N PHE A 121 -2.89 -20.40 -4.39
CA PHE A 121 -2.59 -19.69 -3.15
C PHE A 121 -2.17 -20.62 -2.00
N GLN A 122 -2.12 -21.93 -2.24
CA GLN A 122 -1.61 -22.90 -1.27
C GLN A 122 -0.08 -22.84 -1.24
N LEU A 123 0.50 -22.94 -0.04
CA LEU A 123 1.95 -23.06 0.11
C LEU A 123 2.39 -24.46 -0.31
N ASP A 124 3.13 -24.57 -1.41
CA ASP A 124 3.76 -25.82 -1.84
C ASP A 124 5.08 -26.08 -1.09
N MET A 125 5.06 -25.89 0.25
CA MET A 125 6.22 -26.07 1.14
C MET A 125 5.87 -26.36 2.60
N ASP A 126 6.78 -27.08 3.27
CA ASP A 126 6.89 -27.06 4.73
C ASP A 126 7.65 -25.81 5.22
N LEU A 127 6.90 -24.83 5.73
CA LEU A 127 7.39 -23.56 6.32
C LEU A 127 8.51 -23.75 7.36
N LYS A 128 8.55 -24.89 8.07
CA LYS A 128 9.57 -25.14 9.10
C LYS A 128 10.97 -25.32 8.51
N ARG A 129 11.09 -25.79 7.26
CA ARG A 129 12.38 -25.96 6.58
C ARG A 129 12.96 -24.65 6.05
N VAL A 130 12.10 -23.72 5.63
CA VAL A 130 12.52 -22.45 4.99
C VAL A 130 13.09 -21.45 6.00
N VAL A 131 12.46 -21.32 7.17
CA VAL A 131 12.88 -20.38 8.22
C VAL A 131 14.27 -20.75 8.79
N ALA A 132 14.67 -22.01 8.72
CA ALA A 132 16.01 -22.46 9.13
C ALA A 132 17.13 -21.90 8.23
N VAL A 133 16.86 -21.72 6.94
CA VAL A 133 17.83 -21.18 5.96
C VAL A 133 18.04 -19.67 6.17
N GLY A 134 16.98 -18.91 6.43
CA GLY A 134 17.04 -17.45 6.63
C GLY A 134 17.74 -16.98 7.92
N ARG A 135 18.12 -17.89 8.83
CA ARG A 135 18.96 -17.55 9.99
C ARG A 135 20.46 -17.62 9.68
N ALA A 136 20.88 -18.35 8.65
CA ALA A 136 22.29 -18.58 8.35
C ALA A 136 22.95 -17.45 7.53
N SER A 137 22.17 -16.60 6.83
CA SER A 137 22.71 -15.55 5.94
C SER A 137 23.00 -14.20 6.60
N ARG A 138 22.90 -14.06 7.93
CA ARG A 138 23.18 -12.79 8.64
C ARG A 138 24.68 -12.45 8.76
N SER A 139 25.50 -12.76 7.76
CA SER A 139 26.87 -12.27 7.68
C SER A 139 27.02 -11.36 6.46
N ALA A 140 26.97 -10.06 6.74
CA ALA A 140 27.55 -8.93 6.01
C ALA A 140 27.41 -8.89 4.48
N SER A 141 26.61 -7.93 3.99
CA SER A 141 26.96 -7.23 2.74
C SER A 141 26.65 -5.74 2.90
N PRO A 142 27.60 -4.83 2.65
CA PRO A 142 27.33 -3.39 2.63
C PRO A 142 26.64 -3.08 1.31
N ALA A 143 25.37 -2.67 1.36
CA ALA A 143 24.69 -2.17 0.17
C ALA A 143 25.44 -0.92 -0.34
N VAL A 144 26.16 -1.09 -1.45
CA VAL A 144 26.71 0.00 -2.23
C VAL A 144 25.53 0.80 -2.77
N PHE A 145 25.29 1.95 -2.17
CA PHE A 145 24.31 2.93 -2.62
C PHE A 145 24.87 3.61 -3.88
N MET A 146 24.66 3.01 -5.06
CA MET A 146 24.81 3.75 -6.32
C MET A 146 23.61 4.67 -6.48
N MET A 147 23.78 5.89 -5.99
CA MET A 147 22.93 7.03 -6.35
C MET A 147 23.08 7.25 -7.86
N GLN A 148 22.10 6.83 -8.66
CA GLN A 148 22.06 7.27 -10.05
C GLN A 148 21.85 8.79 -10.07
N PRO A 149 22.63 9.55 -10.87
CA PRO A 149 22.45 10.99 -10.95
C PRO A 149 21.08 11.30 -11.55
N ALA A 150 20.40 12.28 -10.95
CA ALA A 150 19.24 12.90 -11.55
C ALA A 150 19.66 13.48 -12.91
N ASP A 151 19.11 12.94 -14.00
CA ASP A 151 19.26 13.52 -15.32
C ASP A 151 18.75 14.96 -15.28
N SER A 152 19.70 15.87 -15.38
CA SER A 152 19.49 17.30 -15.52
C SER A 152 19.06 17.57 -16.95
N ALA A 153 17.77 17.48 -17.24
CA ALA A 153 17.20 18.07 -18.46
C ALA A 153 16.81 19.53 -18.17
N LYS A 154 17.77 20.44 -18.39
CA LYS A 154 17.50 21.85 -18.67
C LYS A 154 16.84 21.97 -20.05
N ALA A 155 15.65 22.54 -20.11
CA ALA A 155 15.26 23.63 -21.02
C ALA A 155 13.93 24.22 -20.51
#